data_AF-A0AAF0EV64-F1
#
_entry.id   AF-A0AAF0EV64-F1
#
_cell.length_a   1.000
_cell.length_b   1.000
_cell.length_c   1.000
_cell.angle_alpha   90.00
_cell.angle_beta   90.00
_cell.angle_gamma   90.00
#
_symmetry.space_group_name_H-M   'P 1'
#
loop_
_entity.id
_entity.type
_entity.pdbx_description
1 polymer ?
#
loop_
_entity_poly.entity_id
_entity_poly.type
_entity_poly.pdbx_seq_one_letter_code
_entity_poly.pdbx_strand_id
1 'polypeptide(L)'
;MKLSLVAITAALASLAYAGKKRTPPTSLRIGVIHRPESCPLDTQAGDLIYVHYTGRLWDGTKFDSSLDRDVPFKFTLGAGHVIAGWDHGLRGMCIGEKRKLQIPPELGYGISGAGNIIPPNSHLVFDVELVDIQGRRAEHIRTLQHEEL
;
A
#
# COMPACT_ATOMS: atom_id res chain seq x y z
N MET A 1 20.50 -70.65 2.10
CA MET A 1 19.64 -69.73 2.87
C MET A 1 20.49 -68.82 3.74
N LYS A 2 20.70 -67.56 3.33
CA LYS A 2 20.93 -66.42 4.23
C LYS A 2 20.29 -65.20 3.56
N LEU A 3 19.07 -64.87 3.98
CA LEU A 3 18.46 -63.58 3.70
C LEU A 3 19.25 -62.54 4.49
N SER A 4 19.71 -61.48 3.83
CA SER A 4 20.15 -60.26 4.52
C SER A 4 19.33 -59.08 4.03
N LEU A 5 18.93 -58.31 5.03
CA LEU A 5 17.81 -57.39 5.10
C LEU A 5 18.08 -56.08 4.32
N VAL A 6 17.06 -55.59 3.63
CA VAL A 6 17.01 -54.23 3.07
C VAL A 6 16.70 -53.25 4.20
N ALA A 7 17.54 -52.22 4.37
CA ALA A 7 17.20 -51.04 5.15
C ALA A 7 17.64 -49.80 4.36
N ILE A 8 16.76 -49.34 3.46
CA ILE A 8 16.91 -48.03 2.81
C ILE A 8 16.24 -47.02 3.73
N THR A 9 17.03 -46.34 4.55
CA THR A 9 16.56 -45.22 5.38
C THR A 9 16.42 -44.00 4.48
N ALA A 10 15.17 -43.68 4.09
CA ALA A 10 14.87 -42.39 3.47
C ALA A 10 14.97 -41.30 4.54
N ALA A 11 16.09 -40.57 4.57
CA ALA A 11 16.20 -39.34 5.33
C ALA A 11 15.33 -38.27 4.65
N LEU A 12 14.13 -38.06 5.18
CA LEU A 12 13.32 -36.88 4.88
C LEU A 12 14.04 -35.66 5.44
N ALA A 13 14.89 -35.03 4.63
CA ALA A 13 15.41 -33.70 4.91
C ALA A 13 14.24 -32.71 4.86
N SER A 14 13.68 -32.39 6.03
CA SER A 14 12.74 -31.29 6.19
C SER A 14 13.44 -30.01 5.73
N LEU A 15 13.13 -29.51 4.53
CA LEU A 15 13.46 -28.13 4.19
C LEU A 15 12.60 -27.23 5.07
N ALA A 16 13.11 -26.88 6.24
CA ALA A 16 12.65 -25.70 6.95
C ALA A 16 12.94 -24.50 6.04
N TYR A 17 11.94 -24.06 5.30
CA TYR A 17 11.98 -22.80 4.56
C TYR A 17 11.97 -21.68 5.60
N ALA A 18 13.15 -21.36 6.12
CA ALA A 18 13.36 -20.23 7.01
C ALA A 18 13.08 -18.96 6.20
N GLY A 19 11.84 -18.48 6.25
CA GLY A 19 11.44 -17.22 5.65
C GLY A 19 12.34 -16.11 6.20
N LYS A 20 13.17 -15.54 5.32
CA LYS A 20 14.07 -14.42 5.66
C LYS A 20 13.23 -13.32 6.31
N LYS A 21 13.42 -13.04 7.60
CA LYS A 21 12.71 -11.95 8.31
C LYS A 21 12.94 -10.67 7.50
N ARG A 22 11.88 -10.10 6.93
CA ARG A 22 11.98 -8.90 6.09
C ARG A 22 12.39 -7.73 6.99
N THR A 23 13.44 -7.02 6.61
CA THR A 23 13.87 -5.82 7.32
C THR A 23 13.00 -4.63 6.90
N PRO A 24 12.51 -3.80 7.84
CA PRO A 24 11.79 -2.59 7.51
C PRO A 24 12.65 -1.63 6.69
N PRO A 25 12.07 -0.92 5.71
CA PRO A 25 12.81 0.06 4.93
C PRO A 25 13.08 1.34 5.74
N THR A 26 14.20 2.00 5.45
CA THR A 26 14.58 3.30 6.02
C THR A 26 14.06 4.49 5.21
N SER A 27 13.52 4.25 4.02
CA SER A 27 12.90 5.24 3.14
C SER A 27 11.54 4.75 2.65
N LEU A 28 10.70 5.67 2.19
CA LEU A 28 9.44 5.32 1.57
C LEU A 28 9.68 4.39 0.38
N ARG A 29 9.03 3.21 0.39
CA ARG A 29 8.97 2.33 -0.78
C ARG A 29 7.57 2.31 -1.34
N ILE A 30 7.48 2.51 -2.65
CA ILE A 30 6.24 2.53 -3.42
C ILE A 30 6.29 1.33 -4.38
N GLY A 31 5.42 0.35 -4.16
CA GLY A 31 5.23 -0.77 -5.07
C GLY A 31 3.91 -0.62 -5.81
N VAL A 32 3.92 -0.63 -7.14
CA VAL A 32 2.70 -0.69 -7.95
C VAL A 32 2.27 -2.15 -8.05
N ILE A 33 1.08 -2.47 -7.51
CA ILE A 33 0.49 -3.82 -7.53
C ILE A 33 -0.27 -4.02 -8.85
N HIS A 34 -1.05 -3.02 -9.24
CA HIS A 34 -1.86 -3.03 -10.45
C HIS A 34 -1.91 -1.61 -10.99
N ARG A 35 -1.73 -1.44 -12.30
CA ARG A 35 -1.95 -0.18 -13.01
C ARG A 35 -2.87 -0.45 -14.19
N PRO A 36 -3.94 0.34 -14.39
CA PRO A 36 -4.77 0.26 -15.59
C PRO A 36 -3.93 0.53 -16.85
N GLU A 37 -4.36 -0.04 -17.98
CA GLU A 37 -3.70 0.16 -19.28
C GLU A 37 -3.79 1.62 -19.75
N SER A 38 -4.95 2.26 -19.54
CA SER A 38 -5.17 3.67 -19.86
C SER A 38 -5.13 4.53 -18.60
N CYS A 39 -4.45 5.68 -18.70
CA CYS A 39 -4.31 6.64 -17.62
C CYS A 39 -4.40 8.07 -18.14
N PRO A 40 -5.60 8.51 -18.56
CA PRO A 40 -5.77 9.87 -19.09
C PRO A 40 -5.66 10.94 -18.00
N LEU A 41 -5.87 10.54 -16.75
CA LEU A 41 -5.81 11.41 -15.58
C LEU A 41 -5.05 10.68 -14.46
N ASP A 42 -3.97 11.30 -14.01
CA ASP A 42 -3.21 10.87 -12.86
C ASP A 42 -3.33 11.87 -11.70
N THR A 43 -3.10 11.42 -10.47
CA THR A 43 -3.16 12.27 -9.27
C THR A 43 -2.00 13.26 -9.20
N GLN A 44 -2.31 14.52 -8.92
CA GLN A 44 -1.36 15.61 -8.71
C GLN A 44 -1.60 16.27 -7.35
N ALA A 45 -0.61 17.03 -6.87
CA ALA A 45 -0.77 17.80 -5.65
C ALA A 45 -1.90 18.83 -5.82
N GLY A 46 -2.77 18.94 -4.80
CA GLY A 46 -3.97 19.77 -4.82
C GLY A 46 -5.23 19.06 -5.30
N ASP A 47 -5.14 17.86 -5.88
CA ASP A 47 -6.33 17.09 -6.22
C ASP A 47 -7.05 16.60 -4.96
N LEU A 48 -8.38 16.57 -5.04
CA LEU A 48 -9.21 15.87 -4.07
C LEU A 48 -9.31 14.41 -4.52
N ILE A 49 -8.72 13.48 -3.77
CA ILE A 49 -8.69 12.07 -4.16
C ILE A 49 -9.50 11.20 -3.20
N TYR A 50 -10.03 10.11 -3.73
CA TYR A 50 -10.77 9.10 -2.99
C TYR A 50 -10.01 7.80 -3.10
N VAL A 51 -9.67 7.19 -1.97
CA VAL A 51 -8.92 5.93 -1.94
C VAL A 51 -9.58 4.91 -1.03
N HIS A 52 -9.54 3.65 -1.45
CA HIS A 52 -9.63 2.55 -0.50
C HIS A 52 -8.23 2.21 0.00
N TYR A 53 -8.12 1.86 1.27
CA TYR A 53 -6.88 1.40 1.88
C TYR A 53 -7.10 0.34 2.95
N THR A 54 -6.02 -0.40 3.23
CA THR A 54 -5.82 -1.16 4.46
C THR A 54 -4.45 -0.86 5.03
N GLY A 55 -4.39 -0.42 6.29
CA GLY A 55 -3.17 -0.12 7.02
C GLY A 55 -2.78 -1.23 8.00
N ARG A 56 -1.48 -1.58 8.01
CA ARG A 56 -0.90 -2.62 8.85
C ARG A 56 0.41 -2.17 9.48
N LEU A 57 0.70 -2.69 10.67
CA LEU A 57 2.05 -2.65 11.23
C LEU A 57 2.97 -3.61 10.45
N TRP A 58 4.29 -3.47 10.63
CA TRP A 58 5.28 -4.31 9.93
C TRP A 58 5.12 -5.82 10.17
N ASP A 59 4.61 -6.20 11.34
CA ASP A 59 4.31 -7.59 11.70
C ASP A 59 3.05 -8.15 11.00
N GLY A 60 2.32 -7.30 10.26
CA GLY A 60 1.09 -7.65 9.55
C GLY A 60 -0.19 -7.32 10.30
N THR A 61 -0.12 -6.88 11.55
CA THR A 61 -1.28 -6.51 12.37
C THR A 61 -2.07 -5.40 11.69
N LYS A 62 -3.33 -5.69 11.31
CA LYS A 62 -4.25 -4.68 10.76
C LYS A 62 -4.57 -3.66 11.85
N PHE A 63 -4.44 -2.38 11.55
CA PHE A 63 -4.90 -1.34 12.46
C PHE A 63 -6.11 -0.57 11.95
N ASP A 64 -6.29 -0.47 10.62
CA ASP A 64 -7.44 0.20 10.03
C ASP A 64 -7.65 -0.23 8.56
N SER A 65 -8.88 -0.14 8.08
CA SER A 65 -9.23 -0.32 6.68
C SER A 65 -10.51 0.44 6.34
N SER A 66 -10.47 1.17 5.22
CA SER A 66 -11.69 1.77 4.65
C SER A 66 -12.71 0.71 4.17
N LEU A 67 -12.24 -0.49 3.83
CA LEU A 67 -13.08 -1.57 3.32
C LEU A 67 -13.96 -2.16 4.43
N ASP A 68 -13.54 -2.07 5.69
CA ASP A 68 -14.34 -2.49 6.84
C ASP A 68 -15.62 -1.63 7.00
N ARG A 69 -15.64 -0.44 6.36
CA ARG A 69 -16.76 0.51 6.39
C ARG A 69 -17.42 0.71 5.03
N ASP A 70 -16.86 0.13 3.97
CA ASP A 70 -17.28 0.31 2.58
C ASP A 70 -17.40 1.78 2.13
N VAL A 71 -16.55 2.65 2.68
CA VAL A 71 -16.53 4.08 2.35
C VAL A 71 -15.09 4.52 2.03
N PRO A 72 -14.81 5.00 0.81
CA PRO A 72 -13.50 5.53 0.46
C PRO A 72 -13.10 6.70 1.35
N PHE A 73 -11.81 6.76 1.68
CA PHE A 73 -11.26 7.90 2.40
C PHE A 73 -10.92 9.02 1.43
N LYS A 74 -11.36 10.23 1.77
CA LYS A 74 -11.24 11.42 0.95
C LYS A 74 -10.28 12.42 1.59
N PHE A 75 -9.31 12.90 0.82
CA PHE A 75 -8.40 13.96 1.26
C PHE A 75 -7.79 14.71 0.07
N THR A 76 -7.19 15.87 0.34
CA THR A 76 -6.45 16.64 -0.65
C THR A 76 -4.99 16.21 -0.68
N LEU A 77 -4.52 15.71 -1.82
CA LEU A 77 -3.17 15.18 -1.96
C LEU A 77 -2.12 16.29 -1.88
N GLY A 78 -1.07 16.09 -1.07
CA GLY A 78 0.04 17.03 -0.96
C GLY A 78 -0.25 18.27 -0.13
N ALA A 79 -1.37 18.30 0.61
CA ALA A 79 -1.75 19.40 1.48
C ALA A 79 -1.21 19.27 2.92
N GLY A 80 -0.52 18.17 3.27
CA GLY A 80 -0.04 17.92 4.63
C GLY A 80 -1.14 17.53 5.62
N HIS A 81 -2.33 17.15 5.13
CA HIS A 81 -3.46 16.71 5.98
C HIS A 81 -3.39 15.23 6.37
N VAL A 82 -2.51 14.48 5.72
CA VAL A 82 -2.25 13.05 5.99
C VAL A 82 -0.75 12.87 6.26
N ILE A 83 -0.35 11.66 6.68
CA ILE A 83 1.06 11.33 6.87
C ILE A 83 1.87 11.58 5.59
N ALA A 84 3.10 12.08 5.72
CA ALA A 84 3.94 12.45 4.57
C ALA A 84 4.16 11.30 3.58
N GLY A 85 4.20 10.05 4.07
CA GLY A 85 4.32 8.87 3.23
C GLY A 85 3.16 8.70 2.23
N TRP A 86 1.96 9.18 2.55
CA TRP A 86 0.83 9.21 1.62
C TRP A 86 0.95 10.37 0.62
N ASP A 87 1.28 11.57 1.09
CA ASP A 87 1.46 12.76 0.25
C ASP A 87 2.55 12.59 -0.82
N HIS A 88 3.55 11.76 -0.53
CA HIS A 88 4.57 11.35 -1.49
C HIS A 88 4.20 10.08 -2.27
N GLY A 89 3.68 9.07 -1.58
CA GLY A 89 3.46 7.72 -2.12
C GLY A 89 2.32 7.60 -3.13
N LEU A 90 1.37 8.54 -3.10
CA LEU A 90 0.14 8.48 -3.90
C LEU A 90 0.13 9.42 -5.10
N ARG A 91 1.24 10.10 -5.41
CA ARG A 91 1.36 10.94 -6.63
C ARG A 91 1.45 10.10 -7.91
N GLY A 92 0.91 10.59 -9.01
CA GLY A 92 0.93 9.92 -10.32
C GLY A 92 0.17 8.58 -10.37
N MET A 93 -0.81 8.37 -9.49
CA MET A 93 -1.72 7.23 -9.54
C MET A 93 -2.82 7.45 -10.57
N CYS A 94 -3.17 6.40 -11.30
CA CYS A 94 -4.33 6.36 -12.19
C CYS A 94 -5.56 5.83 -11.45
N ILE A 95 -6.77 6.25 -11.85
CA ILE A 95 -8.01 5.70 -11.27
C ILE A 95 -8.03 4.17 -11.50
N GLY A 96 -8.24 3.39 -10.44
CA GLY A 96 -8.15 1.93 -10.42
C GLY A 96 -6.75 1.38 -10.11
N GLU A 97 -5.70 2.21 -10.07
CA GLU A 97 -4.35 1.79 -9.70
C GLU A 97 -4.29 1.36 -8.22
N LYS A 98 -3.56 0.27 -7.96
CA LYS A 98 -3.31 -0.27 -6.62
C LYS A 98 -1.83 -0.20 -6.28
N ARG A 99 -1.50 0.30 -5.09
CA ARG A 99 -0.13 0.43 -4.59
C ARG A 99 0.03 -0.20 -3.22
N LYS A 100 1.22 -0.72 -2.96
CA LYS A 100 1.74 -1.02 -1.62
C LYS A 100 2.74 0.06 -1.22
N LEU A 101 2.45 0.77 -0.13
CA LEU A 101 3.39 1.71 0.48
C LEU A 101 4.02 1.06 1.71
N GLN A 102 5.34 1.12 1.83
CA GLN A 102 6.05 0.81 3.07
C GLN A 102 6.67 2.11 3.59
N ILE A 103 6.18 2.56 4.74
CA ILE A 103 6.39 3.91 5.24
C ILE A 103 7.23 3.81 6.52
N PRO A 104 8.45 4.38 6.54
CA PRO A 104 9.25 4.47 7.76
C PRO A 104 8.60 5.46 8.75
N PRO A 105 8.90 5.36 10.05
CA PRO A 105 8.20 6.14 11.08
C PRO A 105 8.23 7.65 10.86
N GLU A 106 9.33 8.18 10.33
CA GLU A 106 9.56 9.61 10.06
C GLU A 106 8.60 10.15 9.00
N LEU A 107 8.04 9.29 8.16
CA LEU A 107 7.02 9.61 7.16
C LEU A 107 5.62 9.11 7.54
N GLY A 108 5.49 8.55 8.74
CA GLY A 108 4.26 8.06 9.36
C GLY A 108 3.88 8.89 10.58
N TYR A 109 3.80 8.23 11.74
CA TYR A 109 3.42 8.85 13.02
C TYR A 109 4.60 9.12 13.97
N GLY A 110 5.83 8.86 13.52
CA GLY A 110 7.07 9.16 14.25
C GLY A 110 7.13 8.57 15.66
N ILE A 111 7.85 9.26 16.55
CA ILE A 111 8.03 8.88 17.95
C ILE A 111 6.73 8.96 18.77
N SER A 112 5.74 9.72 18.32
CA SER A 112 4.49 9.88 19.04
C SER A 112 3.55 8.69 18.86
N GLY A 113 3.59 8.01 17.71
CA GLY A 113 2.57 7.03 17.35
C GLY A 113 1.19 7.69 17.14
N ALA A 114 0.13 6.88 17.19
CA ALA A 114 -1.25 7.36 17.09
C ALA A 114 -2.17 6.64 18.07
N GLY A 115 -2.52 7.35 19.15
CA GLY A 115 -3.37 6.83 20.22
C GLY A 115 -2.85 5.50 20.77
N ASN A 116 -3.77 4.56 20.99
CA ASN A 116 -3.45 3.20 21.47
C ASN A 116 -3.34 2.17 20.34
N ILE A 117 -3.43 2.61 19.07
CA ILE A 117 -3.56 1.73 17.91
C ILE A 117 -2.21 1.58 17.18
N ILE A 118 -1.46 2.68 17.07
CA ILE A 118 -0.16 2.69 16.38
C ILE A 118 0.92 3.07 17.41
N PRO A 119 1.80 2.14 17.79
CA PRO A 119 2.89 2.44 18.72
C PRO A 119 3.88 3.48 18.16
N PRO A 120 4.63 4.18 19.04
CA PRO A 120 5.81 4.94 18.68
C PRO A 120 6.76 4.21 17.72
N ASN A 121 7.36 4.93 16.78
CA ASN A 121 8.37 4.43 15.84
C ASN A 121 7.92 3.22 14.99
N SER A 122 6.63 3.13 14.69
CA SER A 122 6.08 2.05 13.88
C SER A 122 6.36 2.22 12.39
N HIS A 123 6.88 1.18 11.75
CA HIS A 123 6.86 1.05 10.29
C HIS A 123 5.47 0.61 9.83
N LEU A 124 4.93 1.30 8.83
CA LEU A 124 3.57 1.07 8.35
C LEU A 124 3.61 0.45 6.95
N VAL A 125 2.65 -0.42 6.69
CA VAL A 125 2.38 -0.97 5.37
C VAL A 125 0.95 -0.61 4.99
N PHE A 126 0.78 0.04 3.86
CA PHE A 126 -0.52 0.35 3.29
C PHE A 126 -0.70 -0.34 1.96
N ASP A 127 -1.83 -1.01 1.77
CA ASP A 127 -2.35 -1.34 0.45
C ASP A 127 -3.41 -0.30 0.12
N VAL A 128 -3.28 0.39 -1.02
CA VAL A 128 -4.11 1.53 -1.41
C VAL A 128 -4.61 1.33 -2.84
N GLU A 129 -5.86 1.69 -3.09
CA GLU A 129 -6.51 1.71 -4.41
C GLU A 129 -7.11 3.09 -4.65
N LEU A 130 -6.77 3.71 -5.79
CA LEU A 130 -7.36 4.98 -6.18
C LEU A 130 -8.74 4.76 -6.79
N VAL A 131 -9.75 5.38 -6.20
CA VAL A 131 -11.16 5.26 -6.61
C VAL A 131 -11.57 6.41 -7.52
N ASP A 132 -11.19 7.64 -7.19
CA ASP A 132 -11.57 8.82 -7.97
C ASP A 132 -10.59 9.99 -7.75
N ILE A 133 -10.57 10.90 -8.72
CA ILE A 133 -9.88 12.19 -8.70
C ILE A 133 -10.91 13.28 -8.99
N GLN A 134 -11.05 14.23 -8.08
CA GLN A 134 -11.96 15.37 -8.18
C GLN A 134 -11.22 16.70 -8.10
N GLY A 135 -11.91 17.75 -8.57
CA GLY A 135 -11.42 19.11 -8.61
C GLY A 135 -11.34 19.67 -10.04
N ARG A 136 -11.09 20.97 -10.13
CA ARG A 136 -11.15 21.74 -11.39
C ARG A 136 -10.32 21.16 -12.53
N ARG A 137 -9.14 20.59 -12.22
CA ARG A 137 -8.25 19.97 -13.20
C ARG A 137 -8.88 18.70 -13.79
N ALA A 138 -9.39 17.83 -12.92
CA ALA A 138 -10.06 16.59 -13.33
C ALA A 138 -11.33 16.89 -14.13
N GLU A 139 -12.10 17.89 -13.72
CA GLU A 139 -13.27 18.38 -14.46
C GLU A 139 -12.89 18.87 -15.87
N HIS A 140 -11.87 19.73 -15.97
CA HIS A 140 -11.41 20.24 -17.25
C HIS A 140 -10.96 19.14 -18.22
N ILE A 141 -10.18 18.17 -17.73
CA ILE A 141 -9.72 17.04 -18.56
C ILE A 141 -10.90 16.17 -19.03
N ARG A 142 -11.88 15.91 -18.16
CA ARG A 142 -13.08 15.15 -18.54
C ARG A 142 -13.89 15.88 -19.63
N THR A 143 -13.98 17.21 -19.56
CA THR A 143 -14.66 18.01 -20.61
C THR A 143 -13.95 17.86 -21.96
N LEU A 144 -12.62 17.98 -22.00
CA LEU A 144 -11.84 17.85 -23.24
C LEU A 144 -12.04 16.48 -23.90
N GLN A 145 -12.10 15.41 -23.11
CA GLN A 145 -12.33 14.06 -23.62
C GLN A 145 -13.74 13.85 -24.18
N HIS A 146 -14.70 14.67 -23.79
CA HIS A 146 -16.08 14.58 -24.28
C HIS A 146 -16.28 15.37 -25.59
N GLU A 147 -15.43 16.38 -25.86
CA GLU A 147 -15.49 17.21 -27.06
C GLU A 147 -14.80 16.58 -28.29
N GLU A 148 -14.06 15.49 -28.11
CA GLU A 148 -13.36 14.75 -29.18
C GLU A 148 -14.15 13.53 -29.73
N LEU A 149 -15.44 13.39 -29.35
CA LEU A 149 -16.38 12.36 -29.81
C LEU A 149 -17.52 12.96 -30.66
#